data_AF-A0A8C2N2I0-F1
#
_entry.id   AF-A0A8C2N2I0-F1
#
_cell.length_a   1.000
_cell.length_b   1.000
_cell.length_c   1.000
_cell.angle_alpha   90.00
_cell.angle_beta   90.00
_cell.angle_gamma   90.00
#
_symmetry.space_group_name_H-M   'P 1'
#
loop_
_entity.id
_entity.type
_entity.pdbx_description
1 polymer ?
#
loop_
_entity_poly.entity_id
_entity_poly.type
_entity_poly.pdbx_seq_one_letter_code
_entity_poly.pdbx_strand_id
1 'polypeptide(L)'
;MAAGRHSTMNFTLSAKADGETILKGLQSIFQEQGMAESVHTWQDHGYLATYMNKNGSFANLRIYPHGLVLLDLQSYDRDALGKQETDKLSQDSTGLVKCLPPIVQGGAIGRYWPTADGRLVEHDIDEVVYDEDSPYQNIKILHSKQLGHILILSGDVNLAEKDYTGKDVLILGGGDGGIICEIVKLKPKMVTMVEIDQTVIDGCKKYMS
;
A
#
# COMPACT_ATOMS: atom_id res chain seq x y z
N MET A 1 -13.91 0.82 -13.51
CA MET A 1 -12.65 1.57 -13.74
C MET A 1 -11.55 0.56 -13.99
N ALA A 2 -10.73 0.76 -15.02
CA ALA A 2 -9.54 -0.03 -15.23
C ALA A 2 -8.46 0.42 -14.23
N ALA A 3 -7.82 -0.52 -13.54
CA ALA A 3 -6.73 -0.25 -12.61
C ALA A 3 -5.44 -0.84 -13.18
N GLY A 4 -4.33 -0.10 -13.04
CA GLY A 4 -3.01 -0.61 -13.36
C GLY A 4 -2.49 -1.43 -12.18
N ARG A 5 -1.99 -2.63 -12.42
CA ARG A 5 -1.26 -3.39 -11.40
C ARG A 5 0.23 -3.35 -11.72
N HIS A 6 1.01 -2.78 -10.81
CA HIS A 6 2.45 -2.62 -10.96
C HIS A 6 3.19 -3.60 -10.06
N SER A 7 3.87 -4.56 -10.68
CA SER A 7 4.70 -5.56 -9.99
C SER A 7 6.17 -5.20 -10.16
N THR A 8 6.96 -5.39 -9.09
CA THR A 8 8.39 -5.07 -9.08
C THR A 8 9.21 -6.26 -8.62
N MET A 9 10.35 -6.48 -9.26
CA MET A 9 11.33 -7.49 -8.88
C MET A 9 12.74 -6.94 -9.01
N ASN A 10 13.50 -7.05 -7.93
CA ASN A 10 14.85 -6.50 -7.86
C ASN A 10 15.86 -7.63 -7.60
N PHE A 11 16.93 -7.65 -8.38
CA PHE A 11 18.06 -8.57 -8.20
C PHE A 11 19.30 -7.78 -7.81
N THR A 12 19.97 -8.20 -6.75
CA THR A 12 21.31 -7.72 -6.38
C THR A 12 22.30 -8.85 -6.59
N LEU A 13 23.14 -8.72 -7.62
CA LEU A 13 24.11 -9.72 -8.04
C LEU A 13 25.46 -9.48 -7.36
N SER A 14 26.10 -10.56 -6.89
CA SER A 14 27.36 -10.50 -6.11
C SER A 14 28.62 -10.29 -6.97
N ALA A 15 28.51 -10.33 -8.29
CA ALA A 15 29.61 -10.11 -9.23
C ALA A 15 29.27 -8.96 -10.20
N LYS A 16 30.29 -8.40 -10.89
CA LYS A 16 30.10 -7.63 -12.13
C LYS A 16 29.57 -8.58 -13.21
N ALA A 17 28.32 -8.97 -13.08
CA ALA A 17 27.64 -9.76 -14.09
C ALA A 17 27.59 -8.93 -15.36
N ASP A 18 27.94 -9.56 -16.48
CA ASP A 18 27.90 -8.91 -17.78
C ASP A 18 26.44 -8.54 -18.11
N GLY A 19 26.17 -7.24 -18.19
CA GLY A 19 24.82 -6.72 -18.41
C GLY A 19 24.25 -7.17 -19.75
N GLU A 20 25.10 -7.39 -20.76
CA GLU A 20 24.69 -7.90 -22.07
C GLU A 20 24.23 -9.37 -21.97
N THR A 21 24.94 -10.20 -21.22
CA THR A 21 24.54 -11.59 -20.94
C THR A 21 23.21 -11.66 -20.20
N ILE A 22 22.99 -10.81 -19.18
CA ILE A 22 21.72 -10.73 -18.46
C ILE A 22 20.58 -10.34 -19.40
N LEU A 23 20.80 -9.30 -20.21
CA LEU A 23 19.80 -8.83 -21.16
C LEU A 23 19.40 -9.94 -22.13
N LYS A 24 20.37 -10.63 -22.75
CA LYS A 24 20.11 -11.75 -23.67
C LYS A 24 19.41 -12.93 -23.00
N GLY A 25 19.75 -13.23 -21.75
CA GLY A 25 19.13 -14.31 -21.00
C GLY A 25 17.67 -14.03 -20.65
N LEU A 26 17.33 -12.77 -20.34
CA LEU A 26 15.96 -12.37 -20.00
C LEU A 26 15.10 -12.05 -21.23
N GLN A 27 15.73 -11.70 -22.35
CA GLN A 27 15.06 -11.42 -23.63
C GLN A 27 14.14 -12.56 -24.10
N SER A 28 14.56 -13.81 -23.98
CA SER A 28 13.78 -14.96 -24.46
C SER A 28 12.43 -15.07 -23.77
N ILE A 29 12.36 -14.74 -22.47
CA ILE A 29 11.14 -14.82 -21.67
C ILE A 29 10.04 -13.91 -22.24
N PHE A 30 10.40 -12.67 -22.62
CA PHE A 30 9.45 -11.70 -23.16
C PHE A 30 9.15 -11.92 -24.64
N GLN A 31 10.12 -12.45 -25.41
CA GLN A 31 9.93 -12.77 -26.82
C GLN A 31 9.01 -13.98 -27.02
N GLU A 32 9.08 -15.01 -26.16
CA GLU A 32 8.17 -16.15 -26.15
C GLU A 32 6.70 -15.73 -25.94
N GLN A 33 6.48 -14.59 -25.29
CA GLN A 33 5.17 -13.98 -25.04
C GLN A 33 4.67 -13.13 -26.21
N GLY A 34 5.49 -12.95 -27.25
CA GLY A 34 5.18 -12.10 -28.39
C GLY A 34 5.21 -10.60 -28.07
N MET A 35 5.94 -10.18 -27.03
CA MET A 35 6.12 -8.76 -26.71
C MET A 35 7.12 -8.10 -27.67
N ALA A 36 6.82 -6.87 -28.08
CA ALA A 36 7.72 -6.05 -28.88
C ALA A 36 8.79 -5.42 -27.97
N GLU A 37 10.07 -5.57 -28.34
CA GLU A 37 11.20 -5.08 -27.57
C GLU A 37 11.76 -3.76 -28.14
N SER A 38 12.17 -2.86 -27.24
CA SER A 38 13.02 -1.71 -27.54
C SER A 38 14.14 -1.63 -26.49
N VAL A 39 15.40 -1.56 -26.92
CA VAL A 39 16.56 -1.50 -26.03
C VAL A 39 17.26 -0.16 -26.18
N HIS A 40 17.44 0.54 -25.06
CA HIS A 40 18.26 1.73 -24.95
C HIS A 40 19.53 1.43 -24.15
N THR A 41 20.67 1.93 -24.64
CA THR A 41 21.99 1.70 -24.04
C THR A 41 22.65 3.01 -23.67
N TRP A 42 23.38 3.01 -22.57
CA TRP A 42 24.24 4.11 -22.15
C TRP A 42 25.65 3.59 -21.90
N GLN A 43 26.65 4.37 -22.34
CA GLN A 43 28.06 4.01 -22.21
C GLN A 43 28.45 3.63 -20.76
N ASP A 44 28.03 4.43 -19.78
CA ASP A 44 28.40 4.23 -18.37
C ASP A 44 27.21 3.95 -17.44
N HIS A 45 26.00 3.81 -17.99
CA HIS A 45 24.77 3.64 -17.20
C HIS A 45 24.00 2.35 -17.53
N GLY A 46 24.59 1.43 -18.30
CA GLY A 46 23.99 0.12 -18.59
C GLY A 46 22.82 0.18 -19.56
N TYR A 47 21.77 -0.60 -19.30
CA TYR A 47 20.71 -0.91 -20.27
C TYR A 47 19.31 -0.62 -19.71
N LEU A 48 18.41 -0.17 -20.57
CA LEU A 48 16.96 -0.18 -20.35
C LEU A 48 16.32 -0.91 -21.53
N ALA A 49 15.68 -2.05 -21.26
CA ALA A 49 14.85 -2.73 -22.23
C ALA A 49 13.37 -2.55 -21.87
N THR A 50 12.57 -2.15 -22.83
CA THR A 50 11.12 -2.00 -22.70
C THR A 50 10.44 -3.02 -23.59
N TYR A 51 9.55 -3.81 -22.99
CA TYR A 51 8.75 -4.83 -23.65
C TYR A 51 7.29 -4.38 -23.64
N MET A 52 6.66 -4.30 -24.81
CA MET A 52 5.26 -3.91 -24.95
C MET A 52 4.43 -5.06 -25.49
N ASN A 53 3.31 -5.35 -24.83
CA ASN A 53 2.36 -6.38 -25.26
C ASN A 53 1.16 -5.72 -25.97
N LYS A 54 0.54 -6.47 -26.89
CA LYS A 54 -0.65 -6.04 -27.65
C LYS A 54 -1.87 -5.79 -26.76
N ASN A 55 -1.93 -6.40 -25.57
CA ASN A 55 -2.99 -6.18 -24.58
C ASN A 55 -2.83 -4.87 -23.78
N GLY A 56 -1.79 -4.06 -24.05
CA GLY A 56 -1.53 -2.80 -23.36
C GLY A 56 -0.70 -2.92 -22.08
N SER A 57 -0.31 -4.14 -21.68
CA SER A 57 0.70 -4.34 -20.63
C SER A 57 2.10 -4.06 -21.16
N PHE A 58 3.01 -3.67 -20.27
CA PHE A 58 4.42 -3.50 -20.60
C PHE A 58 5.32 -3.90 -19.43
N ALA A 59 6.58 -4.16 -19.75
CA ALA A 59 7.63 -4.38 -18.78
C ALA A 59 8.84 -3.49 -19.08
N ASN A 60 9.49 -2.99 -18.03
CA ASN A 60 10.78 -2.32 -18.11
C ASN A 60 11.82 -3.13 -17.34
N LEU A 61 12.88 -3.51 -18.03
CA LEU A 61 14.05 -4.18 -17.46
C LEU A 61 15.21 -3.17 -17.43
N ARG A 62 15.58 -2.75 -16.23
CA ARG A 62 16.71 -1.84 -16.00
C ARG A 62 17.89 -2.61 -15.46
N ILE A 63 18.99 -2.61 -16.20
CA ILE A 63 20.25 -3.28 -15.82
C ILE A 63 21.31 -2.22 -15.56
N TYR A 64 21.76 -2.12 -14.31
CA TYR A 64 22.84 -1.22 -13.92
C TYR A 64 24.21 -1.91 -13.99
N PRO A 65 25.29 -1.18 -14.31
CA PRO A 65 26.63 -1.76 -14.47
C PRO A 65 27.25 -2.27 -13.16
N HIS A 66 26.64 -1.96 -12.00
CA HIS A 66 27.11 -2.35 -10.67
C HIS A 66 26.33 -3.54 -10.08
N GLY A 67 25.65 -4.34 -10.91
CA GLY A 67 25.02 -5.60 -10.48
C GLY A 67 23.60 -5.46 -9.94
N LEU A 68 22.98 -4.28 -10.04
CA LEU A 68 21.56 -4.08 -9.75
C LEU A 68 20.73 -4.27 -11.01
N VAL A 69 19.73 -5.15 -10.95
CA VAL A 69 18.73 -5.35 -12.01
C VAL A 69 17.34 -5.10 -11.43
N LEU A 70 16.58 -4.21 -12.07
CA LEU A 70 15.19 -3.90 -11.70
C LEU A 70 14.27 -4.32 -12.84
N LEU A 71 13.20 -5.01 -12.49
CA LEU A 71 12.14 -5.39 -13.42
C LEU A 71 10.82 -4.81 -12.90
N ASP A 72 10.20 -3.98 -13.72
CA ASP A 72 8.90 -3.38 -13.49
C ASP A 72 7.93 -3.93 -14.53
N LEU A 73 6.83 -4.56 -14.09
CA LEU A 73 5.74 -4.98 -14.98
C LEU A 73 4.47 -4.24 -14.63
N GLN A 74 3.83 -3.62 -15.62
CA GLN A 74 2.52 -3.01 -15.46
C GLN A 74 1.51 -3.72 -16.36
N SER A 75 0.45 -4.25 -15.75
CA SER A 75 -0.65 -4.89 -16.47
C SER A 75 -1.92 -4.04 -16.46
N TYR A 76 -2.68 -4.16 -17.54
CA TYR A 76 -4.02 -3.62 -17.66
C TYR A 76 -5.01 -4.66 -17.11
N ASP A 77 -5.53 -4.41 -15.91
CA ASP A 77 -6.51 -5.28 -15.21
C ASP A 77 -5.98 -6.68 -14.78
N ARG A 78 -6.86 -7.48 -14.15
CA ARG A 78 -6.71 -8.78 -13.45
C ARG A 78 -5.97 -9.93 -14.18
N ASP A 79 -5.16 -9.66 -15.19
CA ASP A 79 -4.37 -10.66 -15.87
C ASP A 79 -3.38 -11.32 -14.90
N ALA A 80 -3.60 -12.63 -14.67
CA ALA A 80 -2.74 -13.49 -13.87
C ALA A 80 -1.33 -13.66 -14.48
N LEU A 81 -1.11 -13.19 -15.71
CA LEU A 81 0.15 -13.30 -16.45
C LEU A 81 1.32 -12.68 -15.67
N GLY A 82 1.15 -11.45 -15.15
CA GLY A 82 2.21 -10.75 -14.43
C GLY A 82 2.63 -11.44 -13.13
N LYS A 83 1.72 -12.22 -12.50
CA LYS A 83 2.03 -13.03 -11.31
C LYS A 83 2.81 -14.29 -11.68
N GLN A 84 2.43 -14.94 -12.77
CA GLN A 84 3.09 -16.17 -13.24
C GLN A 84 4.53 -15.91 -13.72
N GLU A 85 4.80 -14.75 -14.33
CA GLU A 85 6.15 -14.39 -14.79
C GLU A 85 7.09 -14.03 -13.64
N THR A 86 6.61 -13.22 -12.69
CA THR A 86 7.38 -12.89 -11.50
C THR A 86 7.73 -14.15 -10.71
N ASP A 87 6.78 -15.08 -10.53
CA ASP A 87 7.03 -16.35 -9.85
C ASP A 87 8.10 -17.21 -10.56
N LYS A 88 8.11 -17.26 -11.90
CA LYS A 88 9.14 -17.99 -12.69
C LYS A 88 10.52 -17.36 -12.55
N LEU A 89 10.62 -16.04 -12.71
CA LEU A 89 11.88 -15.29 -12.61
C LEU A 89 12.52 -15.37 -11.21
N SER A 90 11.70 -15.49 -10.16
CA SER A 90 12.18 -15.66 -8.80
C SER A 90 12.76 -17.05 -8.51
N GLN A 91 12.38 -18.09 -9.25
CA GLN A 91 12.82 -19.47 -8.99
C GLN A 91 14.21 -19.76 -9.57
N ASP A 92 14.55 -19.11 -10.68
CA ASP A 92 15.78 -19.40 -11.44
C ASP A 92 16.97 -18.47 -11.10
N SER A 93 16.82 -17.57 -10.12
CA SER A 93 17.80 -16.53 -9.83
C SER A 93 18.77 -16.89 -8.69
N THR A 94 20.08 -16.89 -9.00
CA THR A 94 21.16 -16.98 -8.01
C THR A 94 21.56 -15.57 -7.53
N GLY A 95 21.03 -15.11 -6.39
CA GLY A 95 21.33 -13.80 -5.81
C GLY A 95 20.30 -13.35 -4.78
N LEU A 96 20.45 -12.14 -4.23
CA LEU A 96 19.41 -11.55 -3.39
C LEU A 96 18.28 -11.03 -4.29
N VAL A 97 17.11 -11.65 -4.19
CA VAL A 97 15.89 -11.26 -4.92
C VAL A 97 14.93 -10.60 -3.93
N LYS A 98 14.42 -9.41 -4.28
CA LYS A 98 13.36 -8.74 -3.55
C LYS A 98 12.15 -8.55 -4.45
N CYS A 99 11.06 -9.24 -4.12
CA CYS A 99 9.76 -9.08 -4.75
C CYS A 99 8.80 -8.47 -3.71
N LEU A 100 8.37 -7.23 -3.94
CA LEU A 100 7.36 -6.59 -3.08
C LEU A 100 5.95 -6.97 -3.54
N PRO A 101 4.93 -6.86 -2.66
CA PRO A 101 3.54 -6.96 -3.09
C PRO A 101 3.26 -5.98 -4.25
N PRO A 102 2.58 -6.43 -5.33
CA PRO A 102 2.24 -5.55 -6.43
C PRO A 102 1.35 -4.39 -5.98
N ILE A 103 1.67 -3.17 -6.42
CA ILE A 103 0.93 -1.96 -6.10
C ILE A 103 -0.19 -1.77 -7.11
N VAL A 104 -1.42 -1.56 -6.62
CA VAL A 104 -2.58 -1.24 -7.46
C VAL A 104 -2.68 0.28 -7.63
N GLN A 105 -2.58 0.76 -8.86
CA GLN A 105 -2.65 2.18 -9.21
C GLN A 105 -3.98 2.49 -9.90
N GLY A 106 -4.66 3.55 -9.45
CA GLY A 106 -5.98 3.93 -9.99
C GLY A 106 -7.08 2.90 -9.68
N GLY A 107 -6.91 2.08 -8.64
CA GLY A 107 -7.93 1.15 -8.18
C GLY A 107 -9.17 1.89 -7.66
N ALA A 108 -10.35 1.30 -7.85
CA ALA A 108 -11.60 1.85 -7.31
C ALA A 108 -11.62 1.90 -5.77
N ILE A 109 -10.77 1.11 -5.12
CA ILE A 109 -10.60 1.07 -3.67
C ILE A 109 -9.17 1.53 -3.36
N GLY A 110 -9.04 2.69 -2.71
CA GLY A 110 -7.76 3.20 -2.24
C GLY A 110 -7.25 2.44 -1.01
N ARG A 111 -6.16 1.67 -1.16
CA ARG A 111 -5.56 0.88 -0.08
C ARG A 111 -4.33 1.52 0.57
N TYR A 112 -3.78 2.54 -0.06
CA TYR A 112 -2.50 3.13 0.34
C TYR A 112 -2.73 4.46 1.05
N TRP A 113 -2.59 4.45 2.38
CA TRP A 113 -2.72 5.63 3.24
C TRP A 113 -1.42 5.80 4.03
N PRO A 114 -0.53 6.70 3.60
CA PRO A 114 0.77 6.92 4.25
C PRO A 114 0.63 7.33 5.70
N THR A 115 1.65 7.02 6.50
CA THR A 115 1.72 7.47 7.89
C THR A 115 2.06 8.96 7.97
N ALA A 116 1.80 9.57 9.13
CA ALA A 116 2.16 10.97 9.39
C ALA A 116 3.67 11.27 9.21
N ASP A 117 4.54 10.26 9.37
CA ASP A 117 5.98 10.35 9.12
C ASP A 117 6.40 9.97 7.67
N GLY A 118 5.44 9.82 6.75
CA GLY A 118 5.67 9.65 5.32
C GLY A 118 6.01 8.23 4.86
N ARG A 119 5.76 7.20 5.68
CA ARG A 119 6.00 5.81 5.28
C ARG A 119 4.82 5.28 4.46
N LEU A 120 5.13 4.57 3.37
CA LEU A 120 4.11 3.88 2.57
C LEU A 120 3.58 2.64 3.30
N VAL A 121 2.27 2.59 3.49
CA VAL A 121 1.57 1.46 4.12
C VAL A 121 0.38 1.06 3.26
N GLU A 122 0.23 -0.24 3.03
CA GLU A 122 -0.97 -0.83 2.43
C GLU A 122 -1.88 -1.35 3.55
N HIS A 123 -3.14 -0.93 3.53
CA HIS A 123 -4.19 -1.39 4.44
C HIS A 123 -5.02 -2.49 3.77
N ASP A 124 -5.58 -3.39 4.56
CA ASP A 124 -6.39 -4.53 4.12
C ASP A 124 -7.85 -4.14 3.81
N ILE A 125 -8.01 -3.06 3.03
CA ILE A 125 -9.29 -2.45 2.70
C ILE A 125 -9.96 -3.22 1.56
N ASP A 126 -11.22 -3.61 1.77
CA ASP A 126 -12.04 -4.35 0.82
C ASP A 126 -13.32 -3.63 0.38
N GLU A 127 -13.71 -2.54 1.03
CA GLU A 127 -14.89 -1.75 0.67
C GLU A 127 -14.72 -0.25 0.94
N VAL A 128 -15.25 0.57 0.04
CA VAL A 128 -15.49 2.02 0.26
C VAL A 128 -16.92 2.16 0.76
N VAL A 129 -17.09 2.46 2.05
CA VAL A 129 -18.40 2.54 2.70
C VAL A 129 -19.01 3.94 2.51
N TYR A 130 -18.16 4.97 2.54
CA TYR A 130 -18.56 6.36 2.34
C TYR A 130 -17.40 7.14 1.73
N ASP A 131 -17.70 8.03 0.78
CA ASP A 131 -16.74 8.96 0.19
C ASP A 131 -17.47 10.18 -0.35
N GLU A 132 -17.43 11.29 0.38
CA GLU A 132 -18.09 12.53 -0.03
C GLU A 132 -17.27 13.75 0.39
N ASP A 133 -17.44 14.83 -0.36
CA ASP A 133 -16.90 16.15 -0.01
C ASP A 133 -17.95 16.96 0.74
N SER A 134 -17.62 17.36 1.96
CA SER A 134 -18.37 18.38 2.68
C SER A 134 -17.88 19.79 2.31
N PRO A 135 -18.57 20.87 2.72
CA PRO A 135 -18.05 22.24 2.55
C PRO A 135 -16.70 22.51 3.22
N TYR A 136 -16.20 21.60 4.06
CA TYR A 136 -15.00 21.80 4.88
C TYR A 136 -13.86 20.84 4.53
N GLN A 137 -14.17 19.60 4.14
CA GLN A 137 -13.19 18.52 3.97
C GLN A 137 -13.79 17.32 3.23
N ASN A 138 -12.91 16.52 2.64
CA ASN A 138 -13.25 15.18 2.16
C ASN A 138 -13.39 14.22 3.35
N ILE A 139 -14.43 13.39 3.34
CA ILE A 139 -14.74 12.43 4.39
C ILE A 139 -14.84 11.05 3.74
N LYS A 140 -14.01 10.10 4.19
CA LYS A 140 -14.11 8.71 3.77
C LYS A 140 -14.31 7.79 4.95
N ILE A 141 -15.12 6.76 4.75
CA ILE A 141 -15.20 5.60 5.63
C ILE A 141 -14.86 4.38 4.79
N LEU A 142 -13.80 3.67 5.17
CA LEU A 142 -13.31 2.48 4.47
C LEU A 142 -13.41 1.28 5.39
N HIS A 143 -13.85 0.13 4.89
CA HIS A 143 -13.86 -1.09 5.69
C HIS A 143 -12.53 -1.84 5.54
N SER A 144 -11.89 -2.12 6.68
CA SER A 144 -10.72 -3.00 6.82
C SER A 144 -11.14 -4.28 7.55
N LYS A 145 -10.66 -5.42 7.07
CA LYS A 145 -10.97 -6.72 7.71
C LYS A 145 -10.45 -6.77 9.14
N GLN A 146 -9.25 -6.25 9.37
CA GLN A 146 -8.59 -6.24 10.67
C GLN A 146 -9.07 -5.12 11.58
N LEU A 147 -9.31 -3.91 11.06
CA LEU A 147 -9.58 -2.71 11.86
C LEU A 147 -11.07 -2.30 11.91
N GLY A 148 -11.93 -2.94 11.11
CA GLY A 148 -13.33 -2.54 10.96
C GLY A 148 -13.46 -1.29 10.10
N HIS A 149 -14.46 -0.46 10.35
CA HIS A 149 -14.58 0.82 9.65
C HIS A 149 -13.48 1.79 10.10
N ILE A 150 -12.81 2.40 9.13
CA ILE A 150 -11.75 3.41 9.30
C ILE A 150 -12.29 4.74 8.78
N LEU A 151 -12.27 5.76 9.64
CA LEU A 151 -12.55 7.15 9.30
C LEU A 151 -11.27 7.83 8.80
N ILE A 152 -11.37 8.45 7.62
CA ILE A 152 -10.30 9.22 7.00
C ILE A 152 -10.84 10.60 6.67
N LEU A 153 -10.19 11.65 7.17
CA LEU A 153 -10.56 13.04 6.93
C LEU A 153 -9.44 13.76 6.18
N SER A 154 -9.75 14.37 5.03
CA SER A 154 -8.77 15.06 4.18
C SER A 154 -7.53 14.23 3.81
N GLY A 155 -7.66 12.90 3.82
CA GLY A 155 -6.59 11.94 3.53
C GLY A 155 -5.80 11.46 4.74
N ASP A 156 -6.06 11.98 5.94
CA ASP A 156 -5.45 11.53 7.19
C ASP A 156 -6.31 10.45 7.85
N VAL A 157 -5.68 9.35 8.29
CA VAL A 157 -6.37 8.30 9.05
C VAL A 157 -6.62 8.82 10.47
N ASN A 158 -7.90 9.00 10.85
CA ASN A 158 -8.26 9.55 12.15
C ASN A 158 -8.56 8.48 13.19
N LEU A 159 -9.38 7.49 12.85
CA LEU A 159 -9.87 6.48 13.79
C LEU A 159 -10.34 5.21 13.07
N ALA A 160 -10.17 4.05 13.67
CA ALA A 160 -10.84 2.81 13.30
C ALA A 160 -11.65 2.20 14.45
N GLU A 161 -12.71 1.44 14.13
CA GLU A 161 -13.60 0.81 15.13
C GLU A 161 -12.83 -0.05 16.16
N LYS A 162 -11.81 -0.78 15.70
CA LYS A 162 -11.04 -1.70 16.54
C LYS A 162 -9.80 -1.08 17.18
N ASP A 163 -9.57 0.22 17.04
CA ASP A 163 -8.41 0.89 17.66
C ASP A 163 -8.40 0.73 19.18
N TYR A 164 -9.58 0.64 19.79
CA TYR A 164 -9.73 0.58 21.24
C TYR A 164 -10.16 -0.79 21.78
N THR A 165 -10.52 -1.76 20.93
CA THR A 165 -11.00 -3.07 21.41
C THR A 165 -9.90 -3.82 22.16
N GLY A 166 -10.18 -4.22 23.40
CA GLY A 166 -9.24 -4.92 24.26
C GLY A 166 -8.01 -4.10 24.68
N LYS A 167 -8.01 -2.78 24.47
CA LYS A 167 -6.92 -1.88 24.85
C LYS A 167 -7.13 -1.26 26.23
N ASP A 168 -6.03 -0.90 26.87
CA ASP A 168 -6.02 -0.03 28.04
C ASP A 168 -5.90 1.43 27.53
N VAL A 169 -6.88 2.28 27.84
CA VAL A 169 -7.02 3.64 27.32
C VAL A 169 -6.92 4.65 28.45
N LEU A 170 -6.16 5.73 28.27
CA LEU A 170 -6.08 6.87 29.18
C LEU A 170 -6.65 8.12 28.50
N ILE A 171 -7.66 8.72 29.11
CA ILE A 171 -8.26 10.00 28.73
C ILE A 171 -7.82 11.04 29.76
N LEU A 172 -7.22 12.13 29.30
CA LEU A 172 -6.86 13.28 30.13
C LEU A 172 -7.91 14.38 29.89
N GLY A 173 -8.62 14.80 30.94
CA GLY A 173 -9.80 15.66 30.85
C GLY A 173 -11.04 14.86 30.41
N GLY A 174 -11.90 15.48 29.59
CA GLY A 174 -13.13 14.85 29.10
C GLY A 174 -14.24 14.74 30.15
N GLY A 175 -14.28 15.65 31.12
CA GLY A 175 -15.29 15.69 32.19
C GLY A 175 -16.75 15.75 31.72
N ASP A 176 -17.00 16.07 30.45
CA ASP A 176 -18.32 15.97 29.80
C ASP A 176 -18.79 14.52 29.61
N GLY A 177 -17.86 13.57 29.55
CA GLY A 177 -18.14 12.14 29.42
C GLY A 177 -18.34 11.65 28.00
N GLY A 178 -18.34 12.50 26.97
CA GLY A 178 -18.60 12.10 25.58
C GLY A 178 -17.59 11.08 25.07
N ILE A 179 -16.29 11.35 25.24
CA ILE A 179 -15.23 10.47 24.77
C ILE A 179 -15.29 9.10 25.47
N ILE A 180 -15.41 9.07 26.80
CA ILE A 180 -15.47 7.80 27.54
C ILE A 180 -16.73 7.01 27.19
N CYS A 181 -17.88 7.66 27.01
CA CYS A 181 -19.13 7.00 26.60
C CYS A 181 -19.01 6.31 25.24
N GLU A 182 -18.35 6.94 24.26
CA GLU A 182 -18.13 6.32 22.95
C GLU A 182 -17.06 5.23 23.00
N ILE A 183 -15.93 5.47 23.69
CA ILE A 183 -14.85 4.48 23.80
C ILE A 183 -15.35 3.20 24.49
N VAL A 184 -16.19 3.29 25.53
CA VAL A 184 -16.75 2.12 26.22
C VAL A 184 -17.56 1.23 25.26
N LYS A 185 -18.26 1.78 24.26
CA LYS A 185 -19.00 0.99 23.25
C LYS A 185 -18.08 0.16 22.36
N LEU A 186 -16.82 0.57 22.20
CA LEU A 186 -15.80 -0.11 21.38
C LEU A 186 -15.10 -1.28 22.10
N LYS A 187 -15.61 -1.68 23.27
CA LYS A 187 -15.16 -2.83 24.07
C LYS A 187 -13.66 -2.80 24.44
N PRO A 188 -13.16 -1.72 25.06
CA PRO A 188 -11.80 -1.65 25.60
C PRO A 188 -11.63 -2.62 26.76
N LYS A 189 -10.38 -2.92 27.10
CA LYS A 189 -10.04 -3.71 28.28
C LYS A 189 -10.16 -2.86 29.55
N MET A 190 -9.70 -1.62 29.49
CA MET A 190 -9.80 -0.63 30.57
C MET A 190 -9.87 0.77 29.96
N VAL A 191 -10.69 1.64 30.53
CA VAL A 191 -10.64 3.08 30.25
C VAL A 191 -10.43 3.80 31.57
N THR A 192 -9.35 4.56 31.65
CA THR A 192 -9.08 5.47 32.76
C THR A 192 -9.30 6.89 32.27
N MET A 193 -10.23 7.61 32.87
CA MET A 193 -10.43 9.03 32.63
C MET A 193 -9.96 9.81 33.86
N VAL A 194 -9.10 10.81 33.64
CA VAL A 194 -8.55 11.66 34.70
C VAL A 194 -9.06 13.08 34.48
N GLU A 195 -10.07 13.46 35.25
CA GLU A 195 -10.64 14.80 35.31
C GLU A 195 -10.36 15.42 36.69
N ILE A 196 -9.93 16.68 36.72
CA ILE A 196 -9.53 17.38 37.93
C ILE A 196 -10.73 18.01 38.65
N ASP A 197 -11.80 18.37 37.93
CA ASP A 197 -12.95 19.10 38.47
C ASP A 197 -14.21 18.24 38.58
N GLN A 198 -14.54 17.82 39.80
CA GLN A 198 -15.77 17.08 40.10
C GLN A 198 -17.05 17.85 39.74
N THR A 199 -17.01 19.19 39.78
CA THR A 199 -18.15 20.04 39.45
C THR A 199 -18.54 19.91 37.98
N VAL A 200 -17.54 19.75 37.10
CA VAL A 200 -17.76 19.52 35.66
C VAL A 200 -18.47 18.20 35.45
N ILE A 201 -18.00 17.12 36.09
CA ILE A 201 -18.62 15.78 36.00
C ILE A 201 -20.08 15.84 36.47
N ASP A 202 -20.34 16.42 37.64
CA ASP A 202 -21.68 16.48 38.22
C ASP A 202 -22.63 17.34 37.37
N GLY A 203 -22.14 18.47 36.84
CA GLY A 203 -22.88 19.33 35.92
C GLY A 203 -23.25 18.60 34.63
N CYS A 204 -22.27 17.96 33.97
CA CYS A 204 -22.49 17.23 32.73
C CYS A 204 -23.41 16.02 32.93
N LYS A 205 -23.27 15.26 34.02
CA LYS A 205 -24.20 14.17 34.36
C LYS A 205 -25.65 14.64 34.58
N LYS A 206 -25.85 15.88 35.01
CA LYS A 206 -27.18 16.44 35.28
C LYS A 206 -27.83 17.06 34.04
N TYR A 207 -27.03 17.62 33.13
CA TYR A 207 -27.54 18.48 32.04
C TYR A 207 -27.13 18.04 30.62
N MET A 208 -26.23 17.07 30.47
CA MET A 208 -25.65 16.65 29.17
C MET A 208 -25.70 15.13 28.92
N SER A 209 -26.47 14.40 29.72
CA SER A 209 -26.66 12.94 29.63
C SER A 209 -27.84 12.55 28.75
#